data_AF-A0A136KP58-F1
#
_entry.id   AF-A0A136KP58-F1
#
_cell.length_a   1.000
_cell.length_b   1.000
_cell.length_c   1.000
_cell.angle_alpha   90.00
_cell.angle_beta   90.00
_cell.angle_gamma   90.00
#
_symmetry.space_group_name_H-M   'P 1'
#
loop_
_entity.id
_entity.type
_entity.pdbx_description
1 polymer ?
#
loop_
_entity_poly.entity_id
_entity_poly.type
_entity_poly.pdbx_seq_one_letter_code
_entity_poly.pdbx_strand_id
1 'polypeptide(L)'
;MISPTNRYIYMLAVGLFSAAAAMATLFCIKAMYKNKTEGLAFRVLAYYGVLSIFIAWAGGLWLPAATPTRIQFVLPAIYLLVAAGFMHMLTYKHIKPIAWAGMSVLCIIQLFFSIDYLVTKAHHRENWRDAIAYSDELLKNNASSVVLTVFNNKWAPMDWYSAYPEKYHGGSTYSLEDPVQKNGNAHTFIIVYTYLYEIFDPQLTLENQLSKDYNLELEKNFKGVGIIKLYKLNESRTSNSSNHTYRVVPFDRN
;
A
#
# COMPACT_ATOMS: atom_id res chain seq x y z
N MET A 1 -0.16 4.04 9.74
CA MET A 1 -1.49 4.66 9.86
C MET A 1 -1.45 6.03 9.22
N ILE A 2 -2.40 6.34 8.34
CA ILE A 2 -2.64 7.71 7.87
C ILE A 2 -3.22 8.44 9.08
N SER A 3 -2.35 9.07 9.89
CA SER A 3 -2.80 10.13 10.79
C SER A 3 -3.06 11.33 9.88
N PRO A 4 -4.32 11.78 9.71
CA PRO A 4 -4.56 13.01 8.98
C PRO A 4 -3.72 14.13 9.58
N THR A 5 -3.08 14.89 8.71
CA THR A 5 -2.20 16.00 9.11
C THR A 5 -2.94 17.01 9.97
N ASN A 6 -4.24 17.22 9.71
CA ASN A 6 -5.12 18.00 10.56
C ASN A 6 -6.03 17.11 11.42
N ARG A 7 -5.64 16.93 12.69
CA ARG A 7 -6.40 16.13 13.67
C ARG A 7 -7.80 16.68 13.93
N TYR A 8 -8.00 18.00 13.88
CA TYR A 8 -9.30 18.61 14.15
C TYR A 8 -10.32 18.32 13.05
N ILE A 9 -9.92 18.42 11.78
CA ILE A 9 -10.78 18.08 10.64
C ILE A 9 -11.20 16.60 10.73
N TYR A 10 -10.26 15.73 11.07
CA TYR A 10 -10.56 14.31 11.23
C TYR A 10 -11.50 14.02 12.39
N MET A 11 -11.27 14.61 13.57
CA MET A 11 -12.17 14.45 14.72
C MET A 11 -13.58 14.92 14.38
N LEU A 12 -13.71 16.07 13.72
CA LEU A 12 -14.99 16.60 13.28
C LEU A 12 -15.67 15.63 12.29
N ALA A 13 -14.96 15.16 11.28
CA ALA A 13 -15.50 14.24 10.30
C ALA A 13 -15.94 12.90 10.91
N VAL A 14 -15.12 12.32 11.79
CA VAL A 14 -15.47 11.09 12.51
C VAL A 14 -16.68 11.31 13.41
N GLY A 15 -16.75 12.44 14.11
CA GLY A 15 -17.90 12.79 14.95
C GLY A 15 -19.19 12.93 14.13
N LEU A 16 -19.15 13.67 13.02
CA LEU A 16 -20.28 13.85 12.12
C LEU A 16 -20.72 12.52 11.46
N PHE A 17 -19.76 11.73 10.98
CA PHE A 17 -20.03 10.41 10.41
C PHE A 17 -20.69 9.49 11.44
N SER A 18 -20.14 9.43 12.65
CA SER A 18 -20.65 8.58 13.72
C SER A 18 -22.04 9.00 14.16
N ALA A 19 -22.30 10.31 14.28
CA ALA A 19 -23.62 10.83 14.62
C ALA A 19 -24.66 10.51 13.54
N ALA A 20 -24.32 10.70 12.25
CA ALA A 20 -25.21 10.37 11.13
C ALA A 20 -25.49 8.86 11.05
N ALA A 21 -24.46 8.03 11.20
CA ALA A 21 -24.59 6.57 11.19
C ALA A 21 -25.40 6.06 12.39
N ALA A 22 -25.17 6.60 13.60
CA ALA A 22 -25.93 6.26 14.79
C ALA A 22 -27.40 6.63 14.65
N MET A 23 -27.70 7.82 14.12
CA MET A 23 -29.07 8.27 13.85
C MET A 23 -29.80 7.31 12.90
N ALA A 24 -29.19 6.96 11.76
CA ALA A 24 -29.75 6.01 10.81
C ALA A 24 -29.97 4.64 11.45
N THR A 25 -29.00 4.15 12.22
CA THR A 25 -29.08 2.85 12.90
C THR A 25 -30.19 2.81 13.96
N LEU A 26 -30.34 3.85 14.77
CA LEU A 26 -31.43 3.95 15.74
C LEU A 26 -32.81 3.92 15.07
N PHE A 27 -32.94 4.55 13.89
CA PHE A 27 -34.16 4.48 13.10
C PHE A 27 -34.42 3.07 12.54
N CYS A 28 -33.40 2.36 12.07
CA CYS A 28 -33.51 0.95 11.69
C CYS A 28 -34.03 0.10 12.85
N ILE A 29 -33.46 0.26 14.05
CA ILE A 29 -33.87 -0.47 15.25
C ILE A 29 -35.33 -0.18 15.59
N LYS A 30 -35.74 1.08 15.56
CA LYS A 30 -37.15 1.46 15.79
C LYS A 30 -38.10 0.83 14.77
N ALA A 31 -37.70 0.80 13.50
CA ALA A 31 -38.47 0.16 12.42
C ALA A 31 -38.60 -1.36 12.63
N MET A 32 -37.54 -2.02 13.12
CA MET A 32 -37.53 -3.46 13.43
C MET A 32 -38.60 -3.85 14.44
N TYR A 33 -38.84 -3.03 15.46
CA TYR A 33 -39.85 -3.30 16.48
C TYR A 33 -41.28 -2.99 16.02
N LYS A 34 -41.46 -2.01 15.12
CA LYS A 34 -42.79 -1.53 14.74
C LYS A 34 -43.41 -2.30 13.57
N ASN A 35 -42.61 -2.74 12.59
CA ASN A 35 -43.12 -3.27 11.33
C ASN A 35 -42.58 -4.68 11.04
N LYS A 36 -43.47 -5.66 10.84
CA LYS A 36 -43.09 -7.09 10.78
C LYS A 36 -42.28 -7.43 9.53
N THR A 37 -42.65 -6.86 8.37
CA THR A 37 -42.00 -7.08 7.06
C THR A 37 -40.72 -6.25 6.90
N GLU A 38 -40.78 -4.93 7.10
CA GLU A 38 -39.58 -4.08 7.05
C GLU A 38 -38.57 -4.48 8.13
N GLY A 39 -39.05 -4.87 9.31
CA GLY A 39 -38.21 -5.37 10.39
C GLY A 39 -37.50 -6.67 10.07
N LEU A 40 -37.98 -7.50 9.12
CA LEU A 40 -37.23 -8.66 8.65
C LEU A 40 -36.00 -8.22 7.84
N ALA A 41 -36.17 -7.27 6.91
CA ALA A 41 -35.06 -6.76 6.10
C ALA A 41 -33.97 -6.12 6.98
N PHE A 42 -34.35 -5.29 7.94
CA PHE A 42 -33.39 -4.69 8.88
C PHE A 42 -32.70 -5.73 9.78
N ARG A 43 -33.42 -6.78 10.21
CA ARG A 43 -32.81 -7.91 10.94
C ARG A 43 -31.78 -8.63 10.10
N VAL A 44 -32.07 -8.91 8.83
CA VAL A 44 -31.10 -9.51 7.89
C VAL A 44 -29.86 -8.64 7.74
N LEU A 45 -30.01 -7.33 7.58
CA LEU A 45 -28.87 -6.39 7.49
C LEU A 45 -28.06 -6.34 8.81
N ALA A 46 -28.73 -6.35 9.97
CA ALA A 46 -28.06 -6.39 11.26
C ALA A 46 -27.27 -7.70 11.44
N TYR A 47 -27.85 -8.85 11.08
CA TYR A 47 -27.14 -10.12 11.08
C TYR A 47 -25.98 -10.13 10.11
N TYR A 48 -26.12 -9.54 8.92
CA TYR A 48 -25.02 -9.39 7.98
C TYR A 48 -23.88 -8.55 8.58
N GLY A 49 -24.19 -7.44 9.26
CA GLY A 49 -23.20 -6.63 9.97
C GLY A 49 -22.47 -7.38 11.08
N VAL A 50 -23.23 -8.06 11.95
CA VAL A 50 -22.66 -8.87 13.04
C VAL A 50 -21.83 -10.02 12.49
N LEU A 51 -22.31 -10.69 11.45
CA LEU A 51 -21.61 -11.78 10.77
C LEU A 51 -20.30 -11.28 10.15
N SER A 52 -20.30 -10.13 9.48
CA SER A 52 -19.06 -9.54 8.92
C SER A 52 -18.05 -9.21 10.01
N ILE A 53 -18.48 -8.69 11.17
CA ILE A 53 -17.61 -8.45 12.33
C ILE A 53 -17.06 -9.78 12.85
N PHE A 54 -17.91 -10.79 12.99
CA PHE A 54 -17.51 -12.11 13.44
C PHE A 54 -16.51 -12.77 12.49
N ILE A 55 -16.72 -12.68 11.18
CA ILE A 55 -15.79 -13.19 10.17
C ILE A 55 -14.46 -12.43 10.23
N ALA A 56 -14.48 -11.10 10.35
CA ALA A 56 -13.27 -10.29 10.48
C ALA A 56 -12.47 -10.64 11.76
N TRP A 57 -13.17 -10.95 12.85
CA TRP A 57 -12.57 -11.41 14.10
C TRP A 57 -12.03 -12.84 13.97
N ALA A 58 -12.80 -13.78 13.44
CA ALA A 58 -12.45 -15.19 13.30
C ALA A 58 -11.29 -15.40 12.31
N GLY A 59 -11.34 -14.77 11.13
CA GLY A 59 -10.20 -14.74 10.20
C GLY A 59 -8.96 -14.10 10.83
N GLY A 60 -9.17 -13.37 11.91
CA GLY A 60 -8.12 -12.78 12.69
C GLY A 60 -7.26 -13.73 13.52
N LEU A 61 -7.70 -14.98 13.70
CA LEU A 61 -6.92 -16.05 14.32
C LEU A 61 -5.85 -16.61 13.37
N TRP A 62 -6.04 -16.50 12.05
CA TRP A 62 -5.12 -17.01 11.03
C TRP A 62 -4.26 -15.93 10.38
N LEU A 63 -4.76 -14.69 10.32
CA LEU A 63 -3.99 -13.55 9.83
C LEU A 63 -3.29 -12.84 11.00
N PRO A 64 -2.21 -12.07 10.78
CA PRO A 64 -1.61 -11.23 11.81
C PRO A 64 -2.57 -10.13 12.29
N ALA A 65 -2.72 -9.97 13.61
CA ALA A 65 -3.77 -9.18 14.29
C ALA A 65 -3.90 -7.72 13.85
N ALA A 66 -2.85 -7.13 13.29
CA ALA A 66 -2.72 -5.68 13.07
C ALA A 66 -3.11 -5.19 11.67
N THR A 67 -3.55 -6.05 10.73
CA THR A 67 -3.85 -5.60 9.37
C THR A 67 -5.18 -4.83 9.31
N PRO A 68 -5.19 -3.52 8.94
CA PRO A 68 -6.41 -2.71 8.83
C PRO A 68 -7.43 -3.25 7.81
N THR A 69 -7.01 -4.17 6.95
CA THR A 69 -7.84 -4.84 5.93
C THR A 69 -9.03 -5.60 6.52
N ARG A 70 -8.97 -6.05 7.78
CA ARG A 70 -10.07 -6.81 8.40
C ARG A 70 -11.36 -6.00 8.55
N ILE A 71 -11.22 -4.72 8.92
CA ILE A 71 -12.37 -3.83 9.10
C ILE A 71 -13.05 -3.53 7.75
N GLN A 72 -12.32 -3.66 6.64
CA GLN A 72 -12.89 -3.42 5.30
C GLN A 72 -14.00 -4.42 4.95
N PHE A 73 -13.98 -5.63 5.51
CA PHE A 73 -15.06 -6.62 5.31
C PHE A 73 -16.37 -6.24 6.03
N VAL A 74 -16.29 -5.39 7.05
CA VAL A 74 -17.45 -4.91 7.81
C VAL A 74 -18.11 -3.71 7.12
N LEU A 75 -17.33 -2.93 6.36
CA LEU A 75 -17.80 -1.69 5.74
C LEU A 75 -19.07 -1.87 4.88
N PRO A 76 -19.18 -2.85 3.96
CA PRO A 76 -20.38 -3.00 3.13
C PRO A 76 -21.65 -3.14 3.97
N ALA A 77 -21.60 -3.93 5.04
CA ALA A 77 -22.76 -4.14 5.91
C ALA A 77 -23.15 -2.85 6.66
N ILE A 78 -22.17 -2.10 7.16
CA ILE A 78 -22.42 -0.80 7.80
C ILE A 78 -23.04 0.19 6.82
N TYR A 79 -22.50 0.31 5.61
CA TYR A 79 -23.05 1.23 4.60
C TYR A 79 -24.47 0.86 4.20
N LEU A 80 -24.78 -0.43 4.03
CA LEU A 80 -26.14 -0.87 3.73
C LEU A 80 -27.11 -0.57 4.87
N LEU A 81 -26.70 -0.78 6.13
CA LEU A 81 -27.53 -0.48 7.29
C LEU A 81 -27.81 1.03 7.39
N VAL A 82 -26.79 1.87 7.21
CA VAL A 82 -26.92 3.34 7.23
C VAL A 82 -27.80 3.82 6.07
N ALA A 83 -27.58 3.30 4.86
CA ALA A 83 -28.39 3.63 3.69
C ALA A 83 -29.87 3.25 3.90
N ALA A 84 -30.14 2.04 4.39
CA ALA A 84 -31.50 1.58 4.67
C ALA A 84 -32.18 2.45 5.74
N GLY A 85 -31.44 2.87 6.77
CA GLY A 85 -31.94 3.76 7.82
C GLY A 85 -32.36 5.13 7.27
N PHE A 86 -31.49 5.77 6.47
CA PHE A 86 -31.84 7.04 5.83
C PHE A 86 -32.99 6.91 4.84
N MET A 87 -33.04 5.85 4.04
CA MET A 87 -34.15 5.59 3.12
C MET A 87 -35.48 5.46 3.85
N HIS A 88 -35.49 4.79 5.02
CA HIS A 88 -36.68 4.71 5.85
C HIS A 88 -37.04 6.06 6.47
N MET A 89 -36.06 6.85 6.93
CA MET A 89 -36.32 8.21 7.44
C MET A 89 -36.96 9.13 6.39
N LEU A 90 -36.58 9.00 5.12
CA LEU A 90 -37.13 9.79 4.01
C LEU A 90 -38.64 9.60 3.80
N THR A 91 -39.23 8.51 4.31
CA THR A 91 -40.68 8.27 4.25
C THR A 91 -41.48 9.19 5.18
N TYR A 92 -40.83 9.77 6.21
CA TYR A 92 -41.49 10.60 7.22
C TYR A 92 -41.30 12.10 6.92
N LYS A 93 -42.40 12.80 6.61
CA LYS A 93 -42.39 14.21 6.19
C LYS A 93 -41.59 15.14 7.12
N HIS A 94 -41.71 14.98 8.44
CA HIS A 94 -41.09 15.89 9.42
C HIS A 94 -39.57 15.71 9.57
N ILE A 95 -39.03 14.52 9.29
CA ILE A 95 -37.59 14.23 9.44
C ILE A 95 -36.87 14.11 8.10
N LYS A 96 -37.60 14.16 6.98
CA LYS A 96 -37.05 14.11 5.62
C LYS A 96 -35.92 15.12 5.39
N PRO A 97 -36.00 16.41 5.82
CA PRO A 97 -34.89 17.34 5.67
C PRO A 97 -33.63 16.91 6.44
N ILE A 98 -33.80 16.35 7.64
CA ILE A 98 -32.70 15.85 8.49
C ILE A 98 -32.04 14.64 7.83
N ALA A 99 -32.84 13.73 7.27
CA ALA A 99 -32.34 12.57 6.55
C ALA A 99 -31.48 12.99 5.34
N TRP A 100 -31.95 13.94 4.54
CA TRP A 100 -31.18 14.50 3.43
C TRP A 100 -29.89 15.16 3.91
N ALA A 101 -29.94 15.99 4.95
CA ALA A 101 -28.75 16.63 5.51
C ALA A 101 -27.72 15.60 5.99
N GLY A 102 -28.16 14.55 6.70
CA GLY A 102 -27.29 13.46 7.15
C GLY A 102 -26.64 12.70 5.99
N MET A 103 -27.40 12.35 4.96
CA MET A 103 -26.86 11.72 3.75
C MET A 103 -25.85 12.63 3.04
N SER A 104 -26.17 13.92 2.88
CA SER A 104 -25.27 14.89 2.26
C SER A 104 -23.96 15.03 3.03
N VAL A 105 -24.02 15.09 4.37
CA VAL A 105 -22.81 15.13 5.22
C VAL A 105 -21.94 13.90 4.99
N LEU A 106 -22.53 12.70 4.97
CA LEU A 106 -21.78 11.47 4.69
C LEU A 106 -21.12 11.50 3.30
N CYS A 107 -21.87 11.88 2.26
CA CYS A 107 -21.33 11.99 0.91
C CYS A 107 -20.20 13.03 0.80
N ILE A 108 -20.35 14.19 1.45
CA ILE A 108 -19.34 15.25 1.45
C ILE A 108 -18.07 14.78 2.15
N ILE A 109 -18.17 14.13 3.31
CA ILE A 109 -17.03 13.58 4.04
C ILE A 109 -16.29 12.57 3.15
N GLN A 110 -17.02 11.64 2.53
CA GLN A 110 -16.41 10.61 1.68
C GLN A 110 -15.74 11.19 0.45
N LEU A 111 -16.38 12.16 -0.21
CA LEU A 111 -15.82 12.85 -1.37
C LEU A 111 -14.57 13.65 -0.97
N PHE A 112 -14.64 14.40 0.13
CA PHE A 112 -13.53 15.20 0.64
C PHE A 112 -12.29 14.34 0.90
N PHE A 113 -12.41 13.26 1.68
CA PHE A 113 -11.26 12.40 1.98
C PHE A 113 -10.78 11.59 0.76
N SER A 114 -11.67 11.28 -0.19
CA SER A 114 -11.26 10.64 -1.44
C SER A 114 -10.42 11.59 -2.30
N ILE A 115 -10.83 12.85 -2.44
CA ILE A 115 -10.08 13.87 -3.18
C ILE A 115 -8.76 14.16 -2.46
N ASP A 116 -8.79 14.37 -1.14
CA ASP A 116 -7.60 14.62 -0.34
C ASP A 116 -6.59 13.46 -0.46
N TYR A 117 -7.07 12.22 -0.45
CA TYR A 117 -6.21 11.05 -0.69
C TYR A 117 -5.60 11.05 -2.09
N LEU A 118 -6.37 11.34 -3.14
CA LEU A 118 -5.91 11.27 -4.54
C LEU A 118 -4.94 12.41 -4.92
N VAL A 119 -5.09 13.59 -4.33
CA VAL A 119 -4.28 14.76 -4.66
C VAL A 119 -3.01 14.83 -3.79
N THR A 120 -3.11 14.41 -2.52
CA THR A 120 -2.02 14.57 -1.57
C THR A 120 -1.14 13.31 -1.56
N LYS A 121 0.01 13.36 -2.27
CA LYS A 121 1.00 12.26 -2.31
C LYS A 121 1.40 11.75 -0.92
N ALA A 122 1.43 12.62 0.08
CA ALA A 122 1.74 12.25 1.46
C ALA A 122 0.70 11.30 2.09
N HIS A 123 -0.52 11.22 1.56
CA HIS A 123 -1.55 10.28 2.03
C HIS A 123 -1.50 8.93 1.34
N HIS A 124 -0.80 8.81 0.22
CA HIS A 124 -0.61 7.52 -0.45
C HIS A 124 0.14 6.55 0.46
N ARG A 125 -0.29 5.28 0.44
CA ARG A 125 0.32 4.23 1.26
C ARG A 125 1.75 3.94 0.85
N GLU A 126 2.00 3.89 -0.46
CA GLU A 126 3.24 3.42 -1.07
C GLU A 126 3.67 4.39 -2.18
N ASN A 127 4.93 4.82 -2.15
CA ASN A 127 5.49 5.73 -3.15
C ASN A 127 6.29 4.99 -4.24
N TRP A 128 5.63 4.06 -4.94
CA TRP A 128 6.26 3.25 -5.99
C TRP A 128 6.77 4.06 -7.17
N ARG A 129 6.04 5.11 -7.56
CA ARG A 129 6.40 5.93 -8.73
C ARG A 129 7.75 6.61 -8.54
N ASP A 130 7.95 7.29 -7.41
CA ASP A 130 9.21 7.99 -7.15
C ASP A 130 10.35 6.99 -6.86
N ALA A 131 10.04 5.84 -6.25
CA ALA A 131 10.98 4.75 -6.01
C ALA A 131 11.54 4.16 -7.32
N ILE A 132 10.68 3.92 -8.30
CA ILE A 132 11.06 3.37 -9.61
C ILE A 132 11.75 4.43 -10.46
N ALA A 133 11.26 5.67 -10.45
CA ALA A 133 11.95 6.77 -11.13
C ALA A 133 13.40 6.95 -10.65
N TYR A 134 13.62 6.80 -9.34
CA TYR A 134 14.96 6.83 -8.75
C TYR A 134 15.85 5.68 -9.24
N SER A 135 15.33 4.44 -9.25
CA SER A 135 16.09 3.28 -9.75
C SER A 135 16.36 3.39 -11.26
N ASP A 136 15.42 3.88 -12.04
CA ASP A 136 15.58 4.09 -13.48
C ASP A 136 16.64 5.16 -13.79
N GLU A 137 16.74 6.21 -12.98
CA GLU A 137 17.81 7.21 -13.09
C GLU A 137 19.19 6.59 -12.86
N LEU A 138 19.31 5.70 -11.87
CA LEU A 138 20.54 4.95 -11.61
C LEU A 138 20.87 3.96 -12.74
N LEU A 139 19.86 3.29 -13.31
CA LEU A 139 20.02 2.37 -14.44
C LEU A 139 20.39 3.08 -15.75
N LYS A 140 19.92 4.31 -15.96
CA LYS A 140 20.25 5.12 -17.13
C LYS A 140 21.74 5.47 -17.17
N ASN A 141 22.33 5.75 -16.00
CA ASN A 141 23.74 6.11 -15.89
C ASN A 141 24.67 4.89 -15.94
N ASN A 142 24.14 3.67 -15.82
CA ASN A 142 24.92 2.44 -15.73
C ASN A 142 24.31 1.31 -16.55
N ALA A 143 24.80 1.12 -17.77
CA ALA A 143 24.28 0.13 -18.72
C ALA A 143 24.32 -1.32 -18.17
N SER A 144 25.33 -1.64 -17.36
CA SER A 144 25.53 -2.96 -16.74
C SER A 144 24.82 -3.13 -15.39
N SER A 145 23.84 -2.30 -15.04
CA SER A 145 23.14 -2.42 -13.76
C SER A 145 21.80 -3.15 -13.86
N VAL A 146 21.44 -3.85 -12.78
CA VAL A 146 20.16 -4.58 -12.64
C VAL A 146 19.50 -4.25 -11.32
N VAL A 147 18.18 -4.41 -11.28
CA VAL A 147 17.37 -4.25 -10.08
C VAL A 147 16.83 -5.60 -9.64
N LEU A 148 17.00 -5.94 -8.37
CA LEU A 148 16.53 -7.17 -7.75
C LEU A 148 15.47 -6.88 -6.68
N THR A 149 14.50 -7.78 -6.59
CA THR A 149 13.52 -7.86 -5.52
C THR A 149 13.68 -9.17 -4.75
N VAL A 150 13.10 -9.32 -3.56
CA VAL A 150 13.10 -10.64 -2.87
C VAL A 150 12.14 -11.66 -3.45
N PHE A 151 11.27 -11.24 -4.36
CA PHE A 151 10.29 -12.14 -4.95
C PHE A 151 10.91 -13.01 -6.03
N ASN A 152 10.19 -14.07 -6.43
CA ASN A 152 10.59 -14.94 -7.54
C ASN A 152 10.53 -14.24 -8.91
N ASN A 153 9.78 -13.15 -9.03
CA ASN A 153 9.62 -12.36 -10.24
C ASN A 153 9.67 -10.87 -9.88
N LYS A 154 9.89 -10.01 -10.88
CA LYS A 154 9.73 -8.56 -10.69
C LYS A 154 8.32 -8.22 -10.21
N TRP A 155 8.21 -7.15 -9.43
CA TRP A 155 6.94 -6.72 -8.84
C TRP A 155 6.13 -5.89 -9.84
N ALA A 156 4.80 -5.99 -9.82
CA ALA A 156 3.92 -5.35 -10.81
C ALA A 156 4.14 -3.82 -11.01
N PRO A 157 4.42 -3.01 -9.97
CA PRO A 157 4.75 -1.59 -10.15
C PRO A 157 5.98 -1.37 -11.03
N MET A 158 6.96 -2.29 -11.01
CA MET A 158 8.17 -2.19 -11.83
C MET A 158 7.83 -2.31 -13.31
N ASP A 159 6.92 -3.22 -13.68
CA ASP A 159 6.41 -3.31 -15.04
C ASP A 159 5.62 -2.07 -15.47
N TRP A 160 4.87 -1.49 -14.54
CA TRP A 160 3.95 -0.42 -14.85
C TRP A 160 4.61 0.96 -14.93
N TYR A 161 5.58 1.25 -14.05
CA TYR A 161 6.19 2.57 -13.92
C TYR A 161 7.60 2.69 -14.50
N SER A 162 8.30 1.57 -14.74
CA SER A 162 9.69 1.64 -15.21
C SER A 162 9.76 1.92 -16.71
N ALA A 163 10.76 2.72 -17.10
CA ALA A 163 11.20 2.87 -18.48
C ALA A 163 12.05 1.68 -18.98
N TYR A 164 12.56 0.85 -18.07
CA TYR A 164 13.47 -0.28 -18.33
C TYR A 164 12.99 -1.57 -17.62
N PRO A 165 11.73 -2.02 -17.81
CA PRO A 165 11.15 -3.14 -17.07
C PRO A 165 11.92 -4.47 -17.27
N GLU A 166 12.70 -4.59 -18.32
CA GLU A 166 13.58 -5.73 -18.60
C GLU A 166 14.79 -5.83 -17.67
N LYS A 167 15.19 -4.74 -17.00
CA LYS A 167 16.31 -4.71 -16.05
C LYS A 167 15.90 -5.06 -14.62
N TYR A 168 14.62 -5.31 -14.37
CA TYR A 168 14.07 -5.67 -13.08
C TYR A 168 13.83 -7.18 -13.00
N HIS A 169 14.31 -7.81 -11.94
CA HIS A 169 14.23 -9.26 -11.75
C HIS A 169 13.80 -9.66 -10.35
N GLY A 170 13.35 -10.91 -10.23
CA GLY A 170 13.15 -11.57 -8.96
C GLY A 170 14.47 -12.13 -8.44
N GLY A 171 14.95 -11.66 -7.29
CA GLY A 171 16.26 -11.97 -6.75
C GLY A 171 16.39 -13.38 -6.19
N SER A 172 15.30 -14.06 -5.83
CA SER A 172 15.34 -15.46 -5.39
C SER A 172 15.56 -16.45 -6.54
N THR A 173 15.24 -16.05 -7.77
CA THR A 173 15.42 -16.86 -8.99
C THR A 173 16.54 -16.32 -9.88
N TYR A 174 16.99 -15.09 -9.63
CA TYR A 174 18.08 -14.47 -10.37
C TYR A 174 19.40 -15.13 -10.01
N SER A 175 19.95 -15.89 -10.95
CA SER A 175 21.30 -16.41 -10.81
C SER A 175 22.27 -15.26 -10.98
N LEU A 176 22.96 -14.87 -9.90
CA LEU A 176 24.12 -13.98 -10.03
C LEU A 176 25.24 -14.65 -10.85
N GLU A 177 25.19 -15.96 -11.08
CA GLU A 177 26.14 -16.74 -11.87
C GLU A 177 25.70 -16.96 -13.34
N ASP A 178 24.56 -16.39 -13.77
CA ASP A 178 24.01 -16.56 -15.14
C ASP A 178 24.98 -16.03 -16.22
N PRO A 179 24.93 -16.57 -17.46
CA PRO A 179 26.02 -16.51 -18.44
C PRO A 179 26.37 -15.12 -18.99
N VAL A 180 25.62 -14.07 -18.63
CA VAL A 180 26.04 -12.67 -18.90
C VAL A 180 27.32 -12.32 -18.11
N GLN A 181 27.52 -12.91 -16.93
CA GLN A 181 28.80 -12.81 -16.20
C GLN A 181 29.92 -13.67 -16.80
N LYS A 182 29.60 -14.81 -17.43
CA LYS A 182 30.60 -15.66 -18.12
C LYS A 182 31.25 -14.99 -19.33
N ASN A 183 30.62 -13.97 -19.90
CA ASN A 183 31.17 -13.15 -21.00
C ASN A 183 31.95 -11.91 -20.51
N GLY A 184 32.30 -11.82 -19.22
CA GLY A 184 33.30 -10.86 -18.71
C GLY A 184 32.77 -9.52 -18.20
N ASN A 185 31.46 -9.28 -18.22
CA ASN A 185 30.87 -8.02 -17.72
C ASN A 185 30.00 -8.27 -16.48
N ALA A 186 30.64 -8.47 -15.33
CA ALA A 186 29.94 -8.45 -14.04
C ALA A 186 29.14 -7.14 -13.90
N HIS A 187 27.94 -7.22 -13.32
CA HIS A 187 27.14 -6.02 -13.08
C HIS A 187 27.91 -5.08 -12.16
N THR A 188 28.16 -3.85 -12.63
CA THR A 188 28.93 -2.86 -11.86
C THR A 188 28.15 -2.43 -10.63
N PHE A 189 26.82 -2.32 -10.76
CA PHE A 189 25.92 -2.01 -9.67
C PHE A 189 24.70 -2.94 -9.66
N ILE A 190 24.25 -3.26 -8.45
CA ILE A 190 23.02 -4.01 -8.20
C ILE A 190 22.15 -3.18 -7.26
N ILE A 191 20.92 -2.91 -7.68
CA ILE A 191 19.93 -2.19 -6.89
C ILE A 191 18.99 -3.21 -6.26
N VAL A 192 18.73 -3.11 -4.97
CA VAL A 192 17.91 -4.08 -4.24
C VAL A 192 16.77 -3.38 -3.51
N TYR A 193 15.54 -3.84 -3.74
CA TYR A 193 14.35 -3.33 -3.05
C TYR A 193 14.04 -4.15 -1.81
N THR A 194 14.02 -3.54 -0.62
CA THR A 194 13.71 -4.25 0.62
C THR A 194 12.21 -4.43 0.91
N TYR A 195 11.35 -4.25 -0.10
CA TYR A 195 9.90 -4.33 0.07
C TYR A 195 9.46 -5.73 0.54
N LEU A 196 8.78 -5.79 1.69
CA LEU A 196 8.28 -7.03 2.32
C LEU A 196 9.36 -8.07 2.66
N TYR A 197 10.63 -7.66 2.80
CA TYR A 197 11.74 -8.55 3.15
C TYR A 197 11.46 -9.42 4.38
N GLU A 198 10.92 -8.83 5.45
CA GLU A 198 10.61 -9.54 6.71
C GLU A 198 9.66 -10.73 6.52
N ILE A 199 8.88 -10.74 5.43
CA ILE A 199 7.92 -11.79 5.12
C ILE A 199 8.51 -12.79 4.12
N PHE A 200 9.22 -12.32 3.08
CA PHE A 200 9.63 -13.15 1.95
C PHE A 200 11.09 -13.61 1.98
N ASP A 201 11.98 -12.91 2.69
CA ASP A 201 13.38 -13.30 2.91
C ASP A 201 13.84 -12.88 4.32
N PRO A 202 13.27 -13.49 5.38
CA PRO A 202 13.59 -13.11 6.76
C PRO A 202 15.04 -13.44 7.14
N GLN A 203 15.72 -14.31 6.41
CA GLN A 203 17.13 -14.65 6.62
C GLN A 203 18.10 -13.72 5.84
N LEU A 204 17.59 -12.74 5.09
CA LEU A 204 18.39 -11.83 4.26
C LEU A 204 19.31 -12.57 3.29
N THR A 205 18.81 -13.67 2.71
CA THR A 205 19.56 -14.56 1.83
C THR A 205 20.15 -13.81 0.64
N LEU A 206 19.38 -12.93 0.00
CA LEU A 206 19.85 -12.15 -1.15
C LEU A 206 20.98 -11.18 -0.76
N GLU A 207 20.84 -10.47 0.36
CA GLU A 207 21.88 -9.56 0.83
C GLU A 207 23.15 -10.29 1.26
N ASN A 208 22.99 -11.43 1.94
CA ASN A 208 24.10 -12.29 2.35
C ASN A 208 24.86 -12.86 1.13
N GLN A 209 24.17 -13.11 0.01
CA GLN A 209 24.82 -13.50 -1.24
C GLN A 209 25.58 -12.33 -1.88
N LEU A 210 24.96 -11.15 -1.95
CA LEU A 210 25.57 -9.96 -2.56
C LEU A 210 26.79 -9.47 -1.79
N SER A 211 26.75 -9.50 -0.45
CA SER A 211 27.84 -9.02 0.42
C SER A 211 29.17 -9.76 0.25
N LYS A 212 29.18 -10.93 -0.41
CA LYS A 212 30.43 -11.65 -0.73
C LYS A 212 31.27 -10.93 -1.78
N ASP A 213 30.62 -10.34 -2.78
CA ASP A 213 31.26 -9.80 -3.98
C ASP A 213 31.01 -8.29 -4.16
N TYR A 214 30.06 -7.72 -3.44
CA TYR A 214 29.63 -6.33 -3.56
C TYR A 214 29.63 -5.60 -2.21
N ASN A 215 29.96 -4.32 -2.23
CA ASN A 215 29.86 -3.41 -1.11
C ASN A 215 28.60 -2.55 -1.21
N LEU A 216 27.93 -2.33 -0.08
CA LEU A 216 26.81 -1.39 0.01
C LEU A 216 27.33 0.05 -0.06
N GLU A 217 26.90 0.81 -1.06
CA GLU A 217 27.29 2.21 -1.29
C GLU A 217 26.26 3.20 -0.77
N LEU A 218 24.98 2.91 -0.97
CA LEU A 218 23.90 3.84 -0.70
C LEU A 218 22.61 3.14 -0.28
N GLU A 219 21.87 3.79 0.61
CA GLU A 219 20.51 3.40 0.99
C GLU A 219 19.57 4.60 0.89
N LYS A 220 18.37 4.37 0.37
CA LYS A 220 17.32 5.39 0.32
C LYS A 220 15.97 4.78 0.69
N ASN A 221 15.34 5.33 1.74
CA ASN A 221 14.04 4.86 2.20
C ASN A 221 12.90 5.56 1.43
N PHE A 222 11.99 4.76 0.88
CA PHE A 222 10.77 5.22 0.22
C PHE A 222 9.55 4.80 1.03
N LYS A 223 8.68 5.77 1.33
CA LYS A 223 7.48 5.55 2.13
C LYS A 223 6.64 4.39 1.57
N GLY A 224 6.43 3.38 2.41
CA GLY A 224 5.62 2.21 2.10
C GLY A 224 6.25 1.21 1.12
N VAL A 225 7.32 1.57 0.42
CA VAL A 225 8.08 0.67 -0.47
C VAL A 225 9.27 0.03 0.25
N GLY A 226 9.76 0.66 1.31
CA GLY A 226 10.93 0.19 2.06
C GLY A 226 12.22 0.86 1.59
N ILE A 227 13.34 0.23 1.88
CA ILE A 227 14.67 0.77 1.59
C ILE A 227 15.11 0.24 0.22
N ILE A 228 15.62 1.12 -0.63
CA ILE A 228 16.34 0.74 -1.83
C ILE A 228 17.83 0.84 -1.52
N LYS A 229 18.54 -0.27 -1.73
CA LYS A 229 19.97 -0.42 -1.47
C LYS A 229 20.73 -0.48 -2.79
N LEU A 230 21.85 0.22 -2.89
CA LEU A 230 22.75 0.19 -4.03
C LEU A 230 24.04 -0.53 -3.63
N TYR A 231 24.33 -1.63 -4.30
CA TYR A 231 25.54 -2.42 -4.14
C TYR A 231 26.47 -2.19 -5.33
N LYS A 232 27.77 -2.01 -5.08
CA LYS A 232 28.81 -1.86 -6.10
C LYS A 232 29.81 -3.01 -6.02
N LEU A 233 30.24 -3.53 -7.16
CA LEU A 233 31.19 -4.63 -7.23
C LEU A 233 32.53 -4.26 -6.57
N ASN A 234 33.10 -5.17 -5.78
CA ASN A 234 34.37 -4.98 -5.10
C ASN A 234 35.54 -4.83 -6.09
N GLU A 235 36.34 -3.77 -5.96
CA GLU A 235 37.49 -3.46 -6.84
C GLU A 235 38.61 -4.51 -6.78
N SER A 236 38.64 -5.38 -5.76
CA SER A 236 39.61 -6.48 -5.66
C SER A 236 39.45 -7.52 -6.77
N ARG A 237 38.26 -7.67 -7.39
CA ARG A 237 38.03 -8.56 -8.54
C ARG A 237 38.32 -7.92 -9.90
N THR A 238 38.24 -6.59 -10.03
CA THR A 238 38.48 -5.90 -11.31
C THR A 238 39.96 -5.84 -11.67
N SER A 239 40.87 -5.99 -10.70
CA SER A 239 42.33 -6.00 -10.95
C SER A 239 42.83 -7.16 -11.83
N ASN A 240 42.05 -8.24 -11.96
CA ASN A 240 42.36 -9.36 -12.86
C ASN A 240 41.74 -9.24 -14.26
N SER A 241 40.95 -8.19 -14.53
CA SER A 241 40.28 -8.00 -15.82
C SER A 241 40.31 -6.53 -16.24
N SER A 242 41.39 -6.16 -16.94
CA SER A 242 41.53 -5.01 -17.85
C SER A 242 41.40 -3.58 -17.29
N ASN A 243 42.50 -2.83 -17.46
CA ASN A 243 42.65 -1.38 -17.32
C ASN A 243 41.66 -0.59 -18.20
N HIS A 244 40.51 -0.18 -17.66
CA HIS A 244 39.76 0.97 -18.18
C HIS A 244 39.33 1.88 -17.02
N THR A 245 39.98 3.04 -16.94
CA THR A 245 39.78 4.07 -15.92
C THR A 245 38.49 4.84 -16.21
N TYR A 246 37.46 4.66 -15.38
CA TYR A 246 36.26 5.50 -15.42
C TYR A 246 36.37 6.63 -14.39
N ARG A 247 36.10 7.85 -14.84
CA ARG A 247 36.11 9.06 -14.02
C ARG A 247 34.76 9.20 -13.31
N VAL A 248 34.75 9.00 -12.00
CA VAL A 248 33.57 9.25 -11.15
C VAL A 248 33.33 10.76 -11.10
N VAL A 249 32.13 11.20 -11.48
CA VAL A 249 31.68 12.59 -11.28
C VAL A 249 30.95 12.64 -9.94
N PRO A 250 31.37 13.50 -8.99
CA PRO A 250 30.66 13.64 -7.71
C PRO A 250 29.28 14.25 -7.96
N PHE A 251 28.26 13.62 -7.36
CA PHE A 251 26.89 14.13 -7.38
C PHE A 251 26.74 15.15 -6.24
N ASP A 252 26.44 16.40 -6.60
CA ASP A 252 26.16 17.46 -5.62
C ASP A 252 24.87 17.15 -4.86
N ARG A 253 24.96 17.27 -3.53
CA ARG A 253 23.81 17.19 -2.62
C ARG A 253 23.10 18.55 -2.64
N ASN A 254 21.89 18.59 -3.19
CA ASN A 254 20.89 19.63 -2.89
C ASN A 254 19.61 18.96 -2.40
#